data_AF-A0A1E5JP46-F1
#
_entry.id   AF-A0A1E5JP46-F1
#
_cell.length_a   1.000
_cell.length_b   1.000
_cell.length_c   1.000
_cell.angle_alpha   90.00
_cell.angle_beta   90.00
_cell.angle_gamma   90.00
#
_symmetry.space_group_name_H-M   'P 1'
#
loop_
_entity.id
_entity.type
_entity.pdbx_description
1 polymer ?
#
loop_
_entity_poly.entity_id
_entity_poly.type
_entity_poly.pdbx_seq_one_letter_code
_entity_poly.pdbx_strand_id
1 'polypeptide(L)'
;MNMQLLIENLQLGELKAQPELLTGGALHTMIKIETSNGAFAIKRLNPHITAKSHFKNAYERSEQIANEMAKNSIPAVKALSLNNEYVINVNKDHYIIYPYIDGHLLDESKLTLEHARSIGELYSLIHSANIHHAETDEAQYDYFDDARALCIGMD
;
A
#
# COMPACT_ATOMS: atom_id res chain seq x y z
N MET A 1 3.52 -10.78 -17.42
CA MET A 1 3.30 -9.34 -17.18
C MET A 1 3.52 -8.59 -18.48
N ASN A 2 2.51 -7.89 -18.99
CA ASN A 2 2.68 -7.03 -20.16
C ASN A 2 2.95 -5.59 -19.69
N MET A 3 4.21 -5.32 -19.32
CA MET A 3 4.62 -4.06 -18.70
C MET A 3 4.52 -2.87 -19.66
N GLN A 4 4.82 -3.08 -20.95
CA GLN A 4 4.73 -2.03 -21.96
C GLN A 4 3.32 -1.46 -22.05
N LEU A 5 2.32 -2.33 -22.10
CA LEU A 5 0.91 -1.93 -22.13
C LEU A 5 0.50 -1.17 -20.86
N LEU A 6 1.05 -1.52 -19.70
CA LEU A 6 0.79 -0.81 -18.43
C LEU A 6 1.39 0.60 -18.44
N ILE A 7 2.63 0.73 -18.92
CA ILE A 7 3.34 2.01 -19.06
C ILE A 7 2.60 2.94 -20.03
N GLU A 8 2.14 2.40 -21.16
CA GLU A 8 1.38 3.14 -22.17
C GLU A 8 0.03 3.61 -21.65
N ASN A 9 -0.75 2.71 -21.04
CA ASN A 9 -2.09 3.01 -20.52
C ASN A 9 -2.07 4.13 -19.47
N LEU A 10 -1.03 4.16 -18.63
CA LEU A 10 -0.86 5.15 -17.56
C LEU A 10 0.01 6.34 -17.97
N GLN A 11 0.49 6.38 -19.22
CA GLN A 11 1.36 7.43 -19.74
C GLN A 11 2.59 7.68 -18.84
N LEU A 12 3.19 6.60 -18.34
CA LEU A 12 4.33 6.68 -17.41
C LEU A 12 5.63 7.09 -18.11
N GLY A 13 5.61 7.34 -19.42
CA GLY A 13 6.78 7.73 -20.20
C GLY A 13 7.62 6.54 -20.68
N GLU A 14 8.87 6.77 -21.03
CA GLU A 14 9.76 5.75 -21.61
C GLU A 14 10.55 5.03 -20.53
N LEU A 15 10.64 3.69 -20.62
CA LEU A 15 11.42 2.87 -19.69
C LEU A 15 12.92 3.16 -19.85
N LYS A 16 13.60 3.53 -18.76
CA LYS A 16 15.02 3.91 -18.74
C LYS A 16 15.96 2.77 -18.34
N ALA A 17 15.46 1.81 -17.58
CA ALA A 17 16.25 0.71 -17.04
C ALA A 17 15.44 -0.59 -17.04
N GLN A 18 16.12 -1.71 -16.86
CA GLN A 18 15.44 -2.99 -16.67
C GLN A 18 14.61 -2.96 -15.39
N PRO A 19 13.38 -3.49 -15.39
CA PRO A 19 12.55 -3.56 -14.20
C PRO A 19 13.20 -4.40 -13.09
N GLU A 20 13.09 -3.93 -11.87
CA GLU A 20 13.70 -4.55 -10.69
C GLU A 20 12.63 -5.22 -9.83
N LEU A 21 12.84 -6.49 -9.46
CA LEU A 21 11.95 -7.17 -8.51
C LEU A 21 12.27 -6.66 -7.10
N LEU A 22 11.27 -6.12 -6.42
CA LEU A 22 11.39 -5.69 -5.03
C LEU A 22 11.16 -6.88 -4.09
N THR A 23 12.09 -7.09 -3.16
CA THR A 23 12.02 -8.15 -2.14
C THR A 23 11.33 -7.66 -0.86
N GLY A 24 10.77 -8.59 -0.07
CA GLY A 24 10.16 -8.29 1.24
C GLY A 24 8.63 -8.39 1.30
N GLY A 25 7.95 -8.57 0.17
CA GLY A 25 6.51 -8.87 0.13
C GLY A 25 6.24 -10.38 0.06
N ALA A 26 5.49 -10.93 1.01
CA ALA A 26 5.17 -12.37 1.03
C ALA A 26 3.98 -12.75 0.12
N LEU A 27 3.08 -11.81 -0.16
CA LEU A 27 1.79 -12.10 -0.83
C LEU A 27 1.72 -11.66 -2.29
N HIS A 28 2.36 -10.55 -2.64
CA HIS A 28 2.26 -9.89 -3.94
C HIS A 28 3.62 -9.78 -4.61
N THR A 29 3.64 -9.74 -5.93
CA THR A 29 4.87 -9.41 -6.68
C THR A 29 4.98 -7.90 -6.81
N MET A 30 6.05 -7.33 -6.26
CA MET A 30 6.37 -5.91 -6.33
C MET A 30 7.51 -5.68 -7.31
N ILE A 31 7.37 -4.76 -8.25
CA ILE A 31 8.38 -4.47 -9.28
C ILE A 31 8.60 -2.96 -9.34
N LYS A 32 9.84 -2.52 -9.25
CA LYS A 32 10.22 -1.13 -9.50
C LYS A 32 10.50 -0.95 -10.98
N ILE A 33 9.99 0.14 -11.54
CA ILE A 33 10.37 0.63 -12.87
C ILE A 33 10.88 2.06 -12.77
N GLU A 34 11.81 2.41 -13.66
CA GLU A 34 12.32 3.77 -13.83
C GLU A 34 12.01 4.24 -15.24
N THR A 35 11.36 5.40 -15.35
CA THR A 35 10.92 5.95 -16.63
C THR A 35 11.35 7.41 -16.83
N SER A 36 11.00 7.99 -17.98
CA SER A 36 11.13 9.43 -18.23
C SER A 36 10.32 10.29 -17.25
N ASN A 37 9.21 9.78 -16.70
CA ASN A 37 8.29 10.56 -15.87
C ASN A 37 8.44 10.27 -14.36
N GLY A 38 9.33 9.35 -13.96
CA GLY A 38 9.61 9.05 -12.56
C GLY A 38 9.93 7.59 -12.32
N ALA A 39 10.03 7.22 -11.04
CA ALA A 39 10.13 5.83 -10.62
C ALA A 39 8.79 5.37 -10.02
N PHE A 40 8.39 4.13 -10.31
CA PHE A 40 7.10 3.59 -9.88
C PHE A 40 7.26 2.19 -9.31
N ALA A 41 6.47 1.89 -8.27
CA ALA A 41 6.30 0.56 -7.73
C ALA A 41 5.02 -0.08 -8.29
N ILE A 42 5.16 -1.18 -9.01
CA ILE A 42 4.08 -1.97 -9.59
C ILE A 42 3.78 -3.13 -8.65
N LYS A 43 2.58 -3.13 -8.06
CA LYS A 43 2.05 -4.24 -7.28
C LYS A 43 1.18 -5.12 -8.17
N ARG A 44 1.68 -6.28 -8.56
CA ARG A 44 0.85 -7.30 -9.23
C ARG A 44 0.12 -8.10 -8.16
N LEU A 45 -1.21 -8.09 -8.23
CA LEU A 45 -2.04 -8.80 -7.27
C LEU A 45 -1.94 -10.32 -7.45
N ASN A 46 -2.03 -11.05 -6.34
CA ASN A 46 -1.92 -12.50 -6.36
C ASN A 46 -3.19 -13.09 -6.99
N PRO A 47 -3.09 -13.99 -7.99
CA PRO A 47 -4.24 -14.62 -8.61
C PRO A 47 -5.21 -15.30 -7.63
N HIS A 48 -4.70 -15.86 -6.53
CA HIS A 48 -5.55 -16.48 -5.50
C HIS A 48 -6.40 -15.47 -4.73
N ILE A 49 -5.90 -14.23 -4.59
CA ILE A 49 -6.66 -13.12 -3.97
C ILE A 49 -7.67 -12.59 -4.99
N THR A 50 -7.25 -12.41 -6.24
CA THR A 50 -8.12 -11.84 -7.29
C THR A 50 -9.21 -12.80 -7.77
N ALA A 51 -9.12 -14.09 -7.41
CA ALA A 51 -10.20 -15.05 -7.60
C ALA A 51 -11.44 -14.78 -6.72
N LYS A 52 -11.30 -14.00 -5.63
CA LYS A 52 -12.42 -13.65 -4.75
C LYS A 52 -13.26 -12.54 -5.36
N SER A 53 -14.59 -12.68 -5.38
CA SER A 53 -15.50 -11.71 -6.02
C SER A 53 -15.39 -10.26 -5.53
N HIS A 54 -14.99 -10.05 -4.28
CA HIS A 54 -14.89 -8.72 -3.64
C HIS A 54 -13.50 -8.09 -3.71
N PHE A 55 -12.50 -8.74 -4.33
CA PHE A 55 -11.11 -8.28 -4.27
C PHE A 55 -10.96 -6.84 -4.78
N LYS A 56 -11.58 -6.52 -5.93
CA LYS A 56 -11.44 -5.21 -6.57
C LYS A 56 -11.98 -4.13 -5.64
N ASN A 57 -13.20 -4.29 -5.15
CA ASN A 57 -13.83 -3.34 -4.23
C ASN A 57 -12.99 -3.12 -2.96
N ALA A 58 -12.37 -4.17 -2.42
CA ALA A 58 -11.50 -4.05 -1.25
C ALA A 58 -10.25 -3.18 -1.54
N TYR A 59 -9.57 -3.40 -2.66
CA TYR A 59 -8.40 -2.59 -3.04
C TYR A 59 -8.78 -1.17 -3.46
N GLU A 60 -9.86 -0.98 -4.22
CA GLU A 60 -10.35 0.35 -4.59
C GLU A 60 -10.67 1.18 -3.34
N ARG A 61 -11.36 0.59 -2.35
CA ARG A 61 -11.64 1.26 -1.07
C ARG A 61 -10.38 1.57 -0.29
N SER A 62 -9.42 0.64 -0.22
CA SER A 62 -8.13 0.88 0.43
C SER A 62 -7.43 2.12 -0.16
N GLU A 63 -7.43 2.27 -1.49
CA GLU A 63 -6.80 3.39 -2.15
C GLU A 63 -7.60 4.69 -2.05
N GLN A 64 -8.93 4.61 -1.96
CA GLN A 64 -9.78 5.75 -1.61
C GLN A 64 -9.43 6.28 -0.21
N ILE A 65 -9.31 5.40 0.78
CA ILE A 65 -8.88 5.75 2.14
C ILE A 65 -7.50 6.42 2.11
N ALA A 66 -6.52 5.84 1.39
CA ALA A 66 -5.18 6.42 1.27
C ALA A 66 -5.21 7.82 0.63
N ASN A 67 -6.08 8.04 -0.37
CA ASN A 67 -6.30 9.36 -0.97
C ASN A 67 -6.89 10.37 0.02
N GLU A 68 -7.90 9.97 0.80
CA GLU A 68 -8.48 10.84 1.84
C GLU A 68 -7.46 11.15 2.95
N MET A 69 -6.64 10.17 3.36
CA MET A 69 -5.54 10.39 4.28
C MET A 69 -4.56 11.45 3.75
N ALA A 70 -4.14 11.30 2.49
CA ALA A 70 -3.24 12.26 1.83
C ALA A 70 -3.82 13.68 1.78
N LYS A 71 -5.14 13.83 1.57
CA LYS A 71 -5.82 15.13 1.61
C LYS A 71 -5.85 15.74 3.01
N ASN A 72 -5.84 14.92 4.07
CA ASN A 72 -5.84 15.33 5.47
C ASN A 72 -4.43 15.46 6.06
N SER A 73 -3.42 15.77 5.22
CA SER A 73 -2.02 15.98 5.62
C SER A 73 -1.32 14.75 6.25
N ILE A 74 -1.91 13.56 6.14
CA ILE A 74 -1.23 12.31 6.49
C ILE A 74 -0.39 11.90 5.29
N PRO A 75 0.91 11.57 5.45
CA PRO A 75 1.81 11.22 4.34
C PRO A 75 1.55 9.80 3.80
N ALA A 76 0.31 9.48 3.46
CA ALA A 76 -0.08 8.21 2.87
C ALA A 76 0.41 8.14 1.41
N VAL A 77 1.06 7.03 1.05
CA VAL A 77 1.40 6.73 -0.35
C VAL A 77 0.16 6.18 -1.02
N LYS A 78 -0.33 6.90 -2.01
CA LYS A 78 -1.54 6.58 -2.76
C LYS A 78 -1.22 6.05 -4.15
N ALA A 79 -2.05 5.14 -4.66
CA ALA A 79 -1.93 4.65 -6.02
C ALA A 79 -2.30 5.71 -7.06
N LEU A 80 -1.75 5.54 -8.25
CA LEU A 80 -2.19 6.22 -9.46
C LEU A 80 -3.54 5.65 -9.91
N SER A 81 -4.47 6.52 -10.29
CA SER A 81 -5.75 6.13 -10.87
C SER A 81 -5.73 6.24 -12.39
N LEU A 82 -6.36 5.30 -13.08
CA LEU A 82 -6.70 5.39 -14.49
C LEU A 82 -8.23 5.31 -14.62
N ASN A 83 -8.85 6.29 -15.28
CA ASN A 83 -10.32 6.35 -15.43
C ASN A 83 -11.08 6.20 -14.10
N ASN A 84 -10.56 6.82 -13.03
CA ASN A 84 -11.08 6.74 -11.66
C ASN A 84 -11.03 5.35 -11.00
N GLU A 85 -10.23 4.43 -11.52
CA GLU A 85 -9.95 3.13 -10.91
C GLU A 85 -8.48 3.02 -10.51
N TYR A 86 -8.21 2.45 -9.34
CA TYR A 86 -6.86 2.16 -8.85
C TYR A 86 -6.40 0.75 -9.20
N VAL A 87 -7.34 -0.19 -9.38
CA VAL A 87 -7.03 -1.56 -9.80
C VAL A 87 -7.01 -1.61 -11.33
N ILE A 88 -5.80 -1.60 -11.90
CA ILE A 88 -5.58 -1.60 -13.35
C ILE A 88 -5.58 -3.03 -13.87
N ASN A 89 -6.49 -3.31 -14.79
CA ASN A 89 -6.62 -4.63 -15.41
C ASN A 89 -5.84 -4.67 -16.72
N VAL A 90 -4.89 -5.60 -16.84
CA VAL A 90 -4.14 -5.82 -18.09
C VAL A 90 -4.14 -7.31 -18.39
N ASN A 91 -4.84 -7.68 -19.47
CA ASN A 91 -5.11 -9.08 -19.83
C ASN A 91 -5.82 -9.84 -18.69
N LYS A 92 -5.14 -10.82 -18.08
CA LYS A 92 -5.66 -11.65 -16.98
C LYS A 92 -5.11 -11.25 -15.61
N ASP A 93 -4.26 -10.23 -15.57
CA ASP A 93 -3.57 -9.79 -14.37
C ASP A 93 -4.14 -8.45 -13.87
N HIS A 94 -4.05 -8.24 -12.56
CA HIS A 94 -4.51 -7.03 -11.87
C HIS A 94 -3.34 -6.34 -11.19
N TYR A 95 -3.25 -5.02 -11.33
CA TYR A 95 -2.12 -4.22 -10.87
C TYR A 95 -2.58 -3.00 -10.09
N ILE A 96 -1.75 -2.56 -9.15
CA ILE A 96 -1.86 -1.25 -8.49
C ILE A 96 -0.51 -0.58 -8.59
N ILE A 97 -0.48 0.70 -8.96
CA ILE A 97 0.76 1.43 -9.30
C ILE A 97 0.94 2.58 -8.33
N TYR A 98 2.09 2.64 -7.69
CA TYR A 98 2.43 3.69 -6.74
C TYR A 98 3.64 4.48 -7.24
N PRO A 99 3.75 5.78 -6.91
CA PRO A 99 5.04 6.45 -6.93
C PRO A 99 6.05 5.64 -6.09
N TYR A 100 7.25 5.44 -6.63
CA TYR A 100 8.30 4.78 -5.86
C TYR A 100 8.89 5.76 -4.86
N ILE A 101 8.91 5.37 -3.58
CA ILE A 101 9.54 6.11 -2.50
C ILE A 101 10.78 5.34 -2.06
N ASP A 102 11.94 5.99 -2.13
CA ASP A 102 13.19 5.44 -1.62
C ASP A 102 13.20 5.57 -0.09
N GLY A 103 12.57 4.59 0.56
CA GLY A 103 12.53 4.47 2.01
C GLY A 103 13.78 3.78 2.52
N HIS A 104 14.36 4.31 3.59
CA HIS A 104 15.47 3.65 4.29
C HIS A 104 14.99 2.98 5.56
N LEU A 105 15.47 1.76 5.80
CA LEU A 105 15.22 1.07 7.05
C LEU A 105 15.93 1.83 8.18
N LEU A 106 15.18 2.18 9.22
CA LEU A 106 15.75 2.76 10.42
C LEU A 106 16.31 1.62 11.28
N ASP A 107 17.63 1.63 11.44
CA ASP A 107 18.35 0.68 12.29
C ASP A 107 17.89 0.81 13.75
N GLU A 108 17.68 -0.33 14.43
CA GLU A 108 17.23 -0.38 15.82
C GLU A 108 18.16 0.41 16.76
N SER A 109 19.47 0.37 16.51
CA SER A 109 20.46 1.11 17.28
C SER A 109 20.36 2.63 17.11
N LYS A 110 19.64 3.09 16.08
CA LYS A 110 19.40 4.51 15.75
C LYS A 110 18.00 4.97 16.16
N LEU A 111 17.20 4.11 16.79
CA LEU A 111 15.90 4.50 17.32
C LEU A 111 16.08 5.52 18.45
N THR A 112 15.22 6.54 18.45
CA THR A 112 15.25 7.63 19.43
C THR A 112 13.82 7.94 19.88
N LEU A 113 13.68 8.68 20.97
CA LEU A 113 12.37 9.15 21.43
C LEU A 113 11.69 10.08 20.40
N GLU A 114 12.45 10.81 19.59
CA GLU A 114 11.88 11.62 18.51
C GLU A 114 11.23 10.76 17.42
N HIS A 115 11.82 9.61 17.07
CA HIS A 115 11.17 8.67 16.15
C HIS A 115 9.85 8.14 16.71
N ALA A 116 9.83 7.75 17.99
CA ALA A 116 8.62 7.30 18.65
C ALA A 116 7.56 8.41 18.71
N ARG A 117 7.98 9.65 18.97
CA ARG A 117 7.12 10.82 18.94
C ARG A 117 6.52 11.06 17.56
N SER A 118 7.34 11.06 16.50
CA SER A 118 6.86 11.25 15.12
C SER A 118 5.86 10.16 14.71
N ILE A 119 6.11 8.90 15.07
CA ILE A 119 5.19 7.79 14.83
C ILE A 119 3.87 8.03 15.60
N GLY A 120 3.95 8.41 16.88
CA GLY A 120 2.77 8.71 17.69
C GLY A 120 1.93 9.86 17.16
N GLU A 121 2.59 10.94 16.69
CA GLU A 121 1.93 12.07 16.03
C GLU A 121 1.22 11.63 14.74
N LEU A 122 1.85 10.80 13.92
CA LEU A 122 1.23 10.22 12.71
C LEU A 122 0.02 9.35 13.05
N TYR A 123 0.12 8.48 14.06
CA TYR A 123 -1.04 7.70 14.53
C TYR A 123 -2.18 8.59 15.00
N SER A 124 -1.87 9.63 15.78
CA SER A 124 -2.88 10.59 16.25
C SER A 124 -3.57 11.28 15.07
N LEU A 125 -2.83 11.69 14.04
CA LEU A 125 -3.41 12.28 12.83
C LEU A 125 -4.32 11.30 12.08
N ILE A 126 -3.87 10.04 11.92
CA ILE A 126 -4.66 8.98 11.27
C ILE A 126 -5.99 8.78 11.99
N HIS A 127 -5.98 8.66 13.31
CA HIS A 127 -7.20 8.49 14.10
C HIS A 127 -8.08 9.75 14.10
N SER A 128 -7.47 10.94 14.15
CA SER A 128 -8.21 12.20 14.19
C SER A 128 -8.86 12.56 12.85
N ALA A 129 -8.33 12.06 11.73
CA ALA A 129 -8.92 12.28 10.41
C ALA A 129 -10.31 11.64 10.27
N ASN A 130 -10.67 10.70 11.15
CA ASN A 130 -12.02 10.14 11.28
C ASN A 130 -12.63 9.69 9.94
N ILE A 131 -11.81 9.04 9.11
CA ILE A 131 -12.19 8.60 7.77
C ILE A 131 -13.04 7.34 7.91
N HIS A 132 -14.33 7.45 7.60
CA HIS A 132 -15.27 6.33 7.58
C HIS A 132 -15.72 6.05 6.15
N HIS A 133 -15.63 4.78 5.74
CA HIS A 133 -16.30 4.29 4.53
C HIS A 133 -17.41 3.33 4.96
N ALA A 134 -18.60 3.48 4.37
CA ALA A 134 -19.87 2.90 4.82
C ALA A 134 -19.98 1.35 4.81
N GLU A 135 -18.88 0.63 4.60
CA GLU A 135 -18.83 -0.84 4.55
C GLU A 135 -17.64 -1.40 5.36
N THR A 136 -17.15 -0.70 6.37
CA THR A 136 -16.29 -1.34 7.37
C THR A 136 -17.19 -2.10 8.32
N ASP A 137 -17.17 -3.44 8.26
CA ASP A 137 -17.69 -4.27 9.33
C ASP A 137 -17.15 -3.74 10.67
N GLU A 138 -17.98 -3.69 11.71
CA GLU A 138 -17.49 -3.37 13.06
C GLU A 138 -16.26 -4.24 13.35
N ALA A 139 -15.16 -3.60 13.76
CA ALA A 139 -13.96 -4.31 14.14
C ALA A 139 -14.32 -5.29 15.26
N GLN A 140 -14.35 -6.58 14.95
CA GLN A 140 -14.54 -7.62 15.95
C GLN A 140 -13.22 -7.81 16.66
N TYR A 141 -13.15 -7.28 17.88
CA TYR A 141 -12.05 -7.54 18.78
C TYR A 141 -12.34 -8.82 19.56
N ASP A 142 -11.39 -9.75 19.54
CA ASP A 142 -11.39 -10.85 20.49
C ASP A 142 -11.10 -10.25 21.88
N TYR A 143 -12.12 -10.22 22.73
CA TYR A 143 -11.93 -9.88 24.14
C TYR A 143 -11.46 -11.14 24.87
N PHE A 144 -10.20 -11.15 25.28
CA PHE A 144 -9.66 -12.20 26.15
C PHE A 144 -9.86 -11.77 27.60
N ASP A 145 -10.72 -12.48 28.34
CA ASP A 145 -10.97 -12.24 29.78
C ASP A 145 -9.79 -12.64 30.70
N ASP A 146 -8.74 -13.25 30.15
CA ASP A 146 -7.59 -13.73 30.92
C ASP A 146 -6.41 -12.75 30.80
N ALA A 147 -6.06 -12.10 31.91
CA ALA A 147 -4.91 -11.19 32.03
C ALA A 147 -3.56 -11.86 31.69
N ARG A 148 -3.53 -13.19 31.49
CA ARG A 148 -2.34 -13.95 31.07
C ARG A 148 -2.09 -13.94 29.55
N ALA A 149 -3.01 -13.43 28.74
CA ALA A 149 -2.83 -13.36 27.28
C ALA A 149 -1.81 -12.30 26.82
N LEU A 150 -1.30 -11.45 27.74
CA LEU A 150 -0.30 -10.41 27.44
C LEU A 150 1.16 -10.89 27.53
N CYS A 151 1.42 -12.15 27.88
CA CYS A 151 2.77 -12.70 27.85
C CYS A 151 3.11 -13.16 26.43
N ILE A 152 3.49 -12.24 25.56
CA ILE A 152 4.31 -12.57 24.39
C ILE A 152 5.70 -12.92 24.93
N GLY A 153 6.13 -14.16 24.70
CA GLY A 153 7.32 -14.75 25.30
C GLY A 153 8.58 -13.90 25.15
N MET A 154 9.18 -13.56 26.29
CA MET A 154 10.62 -13.38 26.41
C MET A 154 11.20 -14.77 26.69
N ASP A 155 11.61 -15.46 25.64
CA ASP A 155 12.57 -16.56 25.71
C ASP A 155 13.84 -16.15 24.94
#